data_AF-A0AAV2SGZ0-F1
#
_entry.id   AF-A0AAV2SGZ0-F1
#
_cell.length_a   1.000
_cell.length_b   1.000
_cell.length_c   1.000
_cell.angle_alpha   90.00
_cell.angle_beta   90.00
_cell.angle_gamma   90.00
#
_symmetry.space_group_name_H-M   'P 1'
#
loop_
_entity.id
_entity.type
_entity.pdbx_description
1 polymer ?
#
loop_
_entity_poly.entity_id
_entity_poly.type
_entity_poly.pdbx_seq_one_letter_code
_entity_poly.pdbx_strand_id
1 'polypeptide(L)'
;MSGYVIPDSVKSRKHEDLPRRLFFHIKFMNLSQQKKLNFVKFNLSRHFCMQPPKRQLQCNRVIQNENKKTCRKKENEVKLMGREHFVFLTMCIIEKSCPYSCSAKAIKKITIKNGIKGLAWTLIVLAKLARHDSGACDARTQLEVQGYSCWLQGTVLFELAEWSHEWAKPVEFFNKAKAIFSKLCGAVPEDEVDIYKSRLQELEVKLRFCRHHLGDRSATDTLLAMRGNEALGDKLDNLLASAREQQASTLSEVTWKGRTLAVKHEKVRLFLLNEGLIHDEVEKAASAEEQADMLDKLLAECKDAIQLLREDLRNDPSFKPRQQANEGPVSPVHFLHTYLSYMRLNLTIMRNCALVETYSNIISGEKKMEEGKKAPKLQDLVRLHDIIIQNLNEISQLAGLESDLELKHSLEGQIIAYKAQRCYHVADSFVKLEKWSEALVLYERTLKHIESAKRHKLEPKLVKTLDKLAELVDSKKFTAHAQAILAAQTTTPDTSKAANKEKRLLIDRMDKYLEDSSLTGPNPLVATVPPAMTPVPCKPLFFDLAFNNINFPSLEDKIEKKKEAPAAAGILGGVKGWLWGSK
;
A
#
# COMPACT_ATOMS: atom_id res chain seq x y z
N MET A 1 77.45 -34.54 -12.15
CA MET A 1 77.15 -34.85 -13.57
C MET A 1 75.71 -35.32 -13.64
N SER A 2 74.93 -34.71 -14.53
CA SER A 2 73.68 -35.14 -15.20
C SER A 2 72.69 -36.01 -14.41
N GLY A 3 71.42 -35.64 -14.15
CA GLY A 3 70.45 -35.12 -15.11
C GLY A 3 69.92 -36.24 -16.00
N TYR A 4 68.71 -36.77 -15.72
CA TYR A 4 67.58 -36.87 -16.66
C TYR A 4 66.36 -37.60 -16.05
N VAL A 5 65.20 -37.22 -16.58
CA VAL A 5 63.81 -37.43 -16.15
C VAL A 5 63.12 -38.47 -17.05
N ILE A 6 62.37 -39.40 -16.41
CA ILE A 6 61.10 -40.15 -16.74
C ILE A 6 60.93 -40.79 -18.15
N PRO A 7 60.24 -41.95 -18.25
CA PRO A 7 58.84 -41.87 -18.66
C PRO A 7 57.85 -42.79 -17.88
N ASP A 8 56.61 -42.31 -17.85
CA ASP A 8 55.41 -42.88 -17.27
C ASP A 8 55.04 -44.29 -17.77
N SER A 9 54.40 -45.07 -16.90
CA SER A 9 53.04 -45.63 -17.12
C SER A 9 52.80 -46.96 -16.39
N VAL A 10 52.19 -46.91 -15.20
CA VAL A 10 51.19 -47.93 -14.81
C VAL A 10 50.04 -47.23 -14.09
N LYS A 11 48.91 -47.18 -14.78
CA LYS A 11 47.66 -46.54 -14.37
C LYS A 11 47.14 -47.08 -13.03
N SER A 12 46.89 -46.17 -12.08
CA SER A 12 45.98 -46.42 -10.96
C SER A 12 44.56 -46.65 -11.49
N ARG A 13 43.93 -47.78 -11.19
CA ARG A 13 42.46 -47.88 -11.26
C ARG A 13 41.89 -47.05 -10.11
N LYS A 14 41.50 -45.82 -10.41
CA LYS A 14 40.60 -45.02 -9.56
C LYS A 14 39.26 -45.76 -9.52
N HIS A 15 38.81 -46.17 -8.33
CA HIS A 15 37.39 -46.42 -8.13
C HIS A 15 36.70 -45.06 -8.21
N GLU A 16 35.97 -44.83 -9.30
CA GLU A 16 35.05 -43.69 -9.41
C GLU A 16 33.94 -43.86 -8.37
N ASP A 17 33.84 -42.92 -7.43
CA ASP A 17 32.73 -42.84 -6.46
C ASP A 17 31.44 -42.42 -7.21
N LEU A 18 30.76 -43.40 -7.79
CA LEU A 18 29.40 -43.24 -8.30
C LEU A 18 28.43 -42.90 -7.15
N PRO A 19 27.48 -41.97 -7.33
CA PRO A 19 26.46 -41.66 -6.32
C PRO A 19 25.63 -42.91 -6.04
N ARG A 20 25.64 -43.39 -4.79
CA ARG A 20 24.99 -44.65 -4.40
C ARG A 20 23.48 -44.47 -4.26
N ARG A 21 22.70 -45.37 -4.87
CA ARG A 21 21.23 -45.45 -4.73
C ARG A 21 20.86 -45.88 -3.31
N LEU A 22 20.48 -44.94 -2.46
CA LEU A 22 19.81 -45.24 -1.21
C LEU A 22 18.31 -45.36 -1.48
N PHE A 23 17.74 -46.56 -1.37
CA PHE A 23 16.29 -46.77 -1.34
C PHE A 23 15.71 -46.21 -0.02
N PHE A 24 15.67 -44.89 0.09
CA PHE A 24 15.50 -44.13 1.33
C PHE A 24 14.08 -44.21 1.88
N HIS A 25 13.06 -44.11 1.03
CA HIS A 25 11.67 -44.16 1.46
C HIS A 25 11.09 -45.56 1.46
N ILE A 26 11.43 -46.41 0.47
CA ILE A 26 10.90 -47.78 0.34
C ILE A 26 11.39 -48.73 1.42
N LYS A 27 12.69 -48.75 1.71
CA LYS A 27 13.25 -49.67 2.73
C LYS A 27 12.67 -49.37 4.12
N PHE A 28 12.36 -48.10 4.37
CA PHE A 28 11.83 -47.59 5.63
C PHE A 28 10.31 -47.71 5.74
N MET A 29 9.56 -47.40 4.68
CA MET A 29 8.11 -47.60 4.61
C MET A 29 7.74 -49.07 4.65
N ASN A 30 8.49 -49.96 3.99
CA ASN A 30 8.29 -51.41 4.12
C ASN A 30 8.54 -51.89 5.56
N LEU A 31 9.54 -51.33 6.26
CA LEU A 31 9.79 -51.61 7.68
C LEU A 31 8.69 -51.08 8.62
N SER A 32 8.03 -49.97 8.26
CA SER A 32 6.93 -49.35 9.01
C SER A 32 5.56 -49.99 8.70
N GLN A 33 5.28 -50.31 7.43
CA GLN A 33 4.03 -50.91 6.95
C GLN A 33 3.92 -52.40 7.29
N GLN A 34 5.01 -53.19 7.22
CA GLN A 34 5.01 -54.59 7.71
C GLN A 34 4.63 -54.71 9.20
N LYS A 35 4.64 -53.59 9.93
CA LYS A 35 4.37 -53.54 11.37
C LYS A 35 3.39 -52.43 11.75
N LYS A 36 2.42 -52.12 10.89
CA LYS A 36 1.16 -51.45 11.31
C LYS A 36 0.46 -52.36 12.33
N LEU A 37 0.87 -52.28 13.58
CA LEU A 37 0.21 -52.87 14.72
C LEU A 37 -0.55 -51.77 15.46
N ASN A 38 -1.84 -52.06 15.65
CA ASN A 38 -2.82 -51.34 16.43
C ASN A 38 -2.24 -50.63 17.66
N PHE A 39 -2.91 -49.56 18.05
CA PHE A 39 -2.70 -48.62 19.18
C PHE A 39 -2.03 -49.18 20.47
N VAL A 40 -2.10 -50.49 20.70
CA VAL A 40 -1.59 -51.23 21.85
C VAL A 40 -0.06 -51.49 21.81
N LYS A 41 0.65 -51.34 20.68
CA LYS A 41 2.08 -51.75 20.56
C LYS A 41 3.09 -50.66 20.16
N PHE A 42 2.84 -49.38 20.43
CA PHE A 42 3.82 -48.30 20.19
C PHE A 42 5.16 -48.48 20.95
N ASN A 43 5.11 -49.05 22.17
CA ASN A 43 6.32 -49.36 22.95
C ASN A 43 7.20 -50.44 22.30
N LEU A 44 6.62 -51.35 21.49
CA LEU A 44 7.37 -52.36 20.73
C LEU A 44 8.09 -51.75 19.54
N SER A 45 7.44 -50.83 18.80
CA SER A 45 8.09 -50.09 17.70
C SER A 45 9.29 -49.30 18.21
N ARG A 46 9.14 -48.64 19.38
CA ARG A 46 10.23 -47.94 20.07
C ARG A 46 11.39 -48.87 20.46
N HIS A 47 11.11 -50.03 21.06
CA HIS A 47 12.14 -51.00 21.44
C HIS A 47 12.90 -51.52 20.22
N PHE A 48 12.20 -51.70 19.11
CA PHE A 48 12.79 -52.13 17.84
C PHE A 48 13.65 -51.02 17.21
N CYS A 49 13.20 -49.76 17.16
CA CYS A 49 14.03 -48.63 16.68
C CYS A 49 15.28 -48.36 17.54
N MET A 50 15.37 -48.92 18.76
CA MET A 50 16.52 -48.79 19.67
C MET A 50 17.62 -49.84 19.45
N GLN A 51 17.31 -50.99 18.82
CA GLN A 51 18.28 -52.07 18.60
C GLN A 51 19.24 -51.85 17.41
N PRO A 52 18.79 -51.39 16.22
CA PRO A 52 19.66 -51.10 15.08
C PRO A 52 20.70 -50.02 15.35
N PRO A 53 20.39 -48.89 16.04
CA PRO A 53 21.38 -47.89 16.41
C PRO A 53 22.49 -48.46 17.27
N LYS A 54 22.15 -49.25 18.30
CA LYS A 54 23.15 -49.86 19.20
C LYS A 54 24.07 -50.82 18.47
N ARG A 55 23.53 -51.70 17.62
CA ARG A 55 24.31 -52.65 16.80
C ARG A 55 25.18 -51.94 15.76
N GLN A 56 24.65 -50.97 15.02
CA GLN A 56 25.44 -50.23 14.02
C GLN A 56 26.47 -49.27 14.62
N LEU A 57 26.18 -48.66 15.79
CA LEU A 57 27.16 -47.86 16.54
C LEU A 57 28.29 -48.74 17.10
N GLN A 58 27.98 -49.96 17.55
CA GLN A 58 28.99 -50.96 17.92
C GLN A 58 29.82 -51.43 16.72
N CYS A 59 29.19 -51.77 15.59
CA CYS A 59 29.86 -52.24 14.37
C CYS A 59 30.75 -51.16 13.73
N ASN A 60 30.39 -49.88 13.82
CA ASN A 60 31.17 -48.76 13.27
C ASN A 60 32.20 -48.17 14.26
N ARG A 61 32.44 -48.81 15.42
CA ARG A 61 33.29 -48.29 16.52
C ARG A 61 32.94 -46.85 16.94
N VAL A 62 31.64 -46.50 16.92
CA VAL A 62 31.12 -45.24 17.45
C VAL A 62 30.50 -45.54 18.81
N ILE A 63 31.29 -46.08 19.74
CA ILE A 63 30.81 -46.41 21.09
C ILE A 63 31.12 -45.22 22.00
N GLN A 64 30.07 -44.70 22.65
CA GLN A 64 30.07 -43.51 23.50
C GLN A 64 30.50 -43.77 24.96
N ASN A 65 31.26 -44.84 25.21
CA ASN A 65 31.60 -45.30 26.56
C ASN A 65 33.11 -45.41 26.79
N GLU A 66 33.86 -44.41 26.37
CA GLU A 66 35.18 -44.15 26.96
C GLU A 66 35.02 -42.99 27.96
N ASN A 67 34.92 -43.37 29.24
CA ASN A 67 34.91 -42.52 30.44
C ASN A 67 33.63 -41.72 30.78
N LYS A 68 33.12 -41.99 32.00
CA LYS A 68 31.89 -41.46 32.63
C LYS A 68 31.84 -39.92 32.86
N LYS A 69 32.72 -39.11 32.26
CA LYS A 69 32.84 -37.67 32.60
C LYS A 69 32.76 -36.68 31.44
N THR A 70 32.70 -37.12 30.18
CA THR A 70 32.61 -36.18 29.04
C THR A 70 31.77 -36.73 27.88
N CYS A 71 30.47 -36.40 27.86
CA CYS A 71 29.69 -36.50 26.63
C CYS A 71 30.07 -35.35 25.68
N ARG A 72 30.91 -35.61 24.67
CA ARG A 72 31.14 -34.64 23.60
C ARG A 72 29.89 -34.51 22.72
N LYS A 73 29.48 -33.28 22.42
CA LYS A 73 28.39 -32.97 21.48
C LYS A 73 28.86 -33.31 20.07
N LYS A 74 28.05 -34.08 19.32
CA LYS A 74 28.41 -34.53 17.97
C LYS A 74 28.29 -33.37 16.98
N GLU A 75 29.40 -32.76 16.58
CA GLU A 75 29.44 -31.92 15.39
C GLU A 75 29.51 -32.83 14.17
N ASN A 76 28.43 -32.83 13.37
CA ASN A 76 28.33 -33.63 12.17
C ASN A 76 29.06 -32.91 11.04
N GLU A 77 30.33 -33.26 10.82
CA GLU A 77 31.01 -32.92 9.57
C GLU A 77 30.33 -33.65 8.41
N VAL A 78 30.03 -32.91 7.34
CA VAL A 78 29.39 -33.40 6.09
C VAL A 78 30.11 -34.64 5.50
N LYS A 79 31.41 -34.82 5.80
CA LYS A 79 32.23 -35.96 5.37
C LYS A 79 31.81 -37.31 5.96
N LEU A 80 31.18 -37.36 7.14
CA LEU A 80 30.71 -38.62 7.77
C LEU A 80 29.36 -39.12 7.22
N MET A 81 28.65 -38.28 6.46
CA MET A 81 27.30 -38.53 5.97
C MET A 81 27.25 -39.32 4.64
N GLY A 82 28.40 -39.58 4.02
CA GLY A 82 28.50 -40.39 2.79
C GLY A 82 28.33 -41.90 2.97
N ARG A 83 28.16 -42.40 4.21
CA ARG A 83 27.94 -43.83 4.50
C ARG A 83 26.45 -44.10 4.76
N GLU A 84 25.84 -45.03 4.01
CA GLU A 84 24.41 -45.40 4.08
C GLU A 84 23.91 -45.65 5.52
N HIS A 85 24.78 -46.20 6.38
CA HIS A 85 24.49 -46.49 7.79
C HIS A 85 24.24 -45.24 8.65
N PHE A 86 24.87 -44.10 8.34
CA PHE A 86 24.67 -42.86 9.10
C PHE A 86 23.32 -42.19 8.78
N VAL A 87 22.87 -42.29 7.53
CA VAL A 87 21.54 -41.83 7.10
C VAL A 87 20.46 -42.68 7.78
N PHE A 88 20.63 -44.01 7.79
CA PHE A 88 19.73 -44.93 8.48
C PHE A 88 19.69 -44.71 10.00
N LEU A 89 20.86 -44.51 10.64
CA LEU A 89 20.96 -44.21 12.06
C LEU A 89 20.24 -42.91 12.43
N THR A 90 20.40 -41.87 11.60
CA THR A 90 19.72 -40.58 11.78
C THR A 90 18.20 -40.77 11.67
N MET A 91 17.73 -41.62 10.75
CA MET A 91 16.32 -41.96 10.58
C MET A 91 15.74 -42.74 11.77
N CYS A 92 16.48 -43.71 12.33
CA CYS A 92 16.03 -44.41 13.54
C CYS A 92 15.90 -43.48 14.75
N ILE A 93 16.73 -42.43 14.83
CA ILE A 93 16.62 -41.39 15.85
C ILE A 93 15.37 -40.52 15.61
N ILE A 94 14.99 -40.28 14.35
CA ILE A 94 13.78 -39.54 13.94
C ILE A 94 12.49 -40.27 14.35
N GLU A 95 12.40 -41.57 14.08
CA GLU A 95 11.23 -42.39 14.49
C GLU A 95 11.14 -42.63 15.99
N LYS A 96 12.18 -42.31 16.76
CA LYS A 96 12.10 -42.35 18.22
C LYS A 96 11.34 -41.13 18.76
N SER A 97 11.42 -39.98 18.10
CA SER A 97 10.80 -38.73 18.53
C SER A 97 9.38 -38.52 18.01
N CYS A 98 9.04 -39.05 16.82
CA CYS A 98 7.72 -38.90 16.18
C CYS A 98 6.55 -39.60 16.93
N PRO A 99 6.68 -40.84 17.45
CA PRO A 99 5.61 -41.51 18.20
C PRO A 99 5.37 -40.90 19.59
N TYR A 100 6.38 -40.20 20.14
CA TYR A 100 6.28 -39.53 21.44
C TYR A 100 5.31 -38.33 21.40
N SER A 101 5.19 -37.66 20.25
CA SER A 101 4.18 -36.60 20.05
C SER A 101 2.79 -37.17 19.73
N CYS A 102 2.71 -38.26 18.95
CA CYS A 102 1.42 -38.84 18.53
C CYS A 102 0.70 -39.64 19.63
N SER A 103 1.43 -40.33 20.51
CA SER A 103 0.85 -41.12 21.63
C SER A 103 0.52 -40.29 22.88
N ALA A 104 1.11 -39.10 23.01
CA ALA A 104 0.93 -38.22 24.17
C ALA A 104 -0.33 -37.33 24.07
N LYS A 105 -1.18 -37.49 23.05
CA LYS A 105 -2.47 -36.78 22.93
C LYS A 105 -3.36 -36.94 24.18
N ALA A 106 -3.14 -37.99 24.98
CA ALA A 106 -3.84 -38.22 26.25
C ALA A 106 -3.05 -37.79 27.52
N ILE A 107 -1.76 -37.42 27.47
CA ILE A 107 -0.94 -37.16 28.68
C ILE A 107 -0.03 -35.92 28.55
N LYS A 108 -0.33 -34.92 29.40
CA LYS A 108 0.46 -33.73 29.85
C LYS A 108 1.28 -32.95 28.79
N LYS A 109 0.93 -31.66 28.62
CA LYS A 109 1.53 -30.60 27.75
C LYS A 109 3.07 -30.55 27.65
N ILE A 110 3.81 -30.97 28.69
CA ILE A 110 5.27 -30.91 28.73
C ILE A 110 5.92 -31.97 27.83
N THR A 111 5.29 -33.15 27.72
CA THR A 111 5.79 -34.28 26.93
C THR A 111 5.75 -33.98 25.44
N ILE A 112 4.67 -33.33 24.96
CA ILE A 112 4.50 -32.89 23.58
C ILE A 112 5.57 -31.86 23.20
N LYS A 113 5.82 -30.86 24.05
CA LYS A 113 6.87 -29.84 23.83
C LYS A 113 8.27 -30.44 23.68
N ASN A 114 8.60 -31.47 24.48
CA ASN A 114 9.90 -32.14 24.37
C ASN A 114 10.00 -33.03 23.11
N GLY A 115 8.90 -33.66 22.67
CA GLY A 115 8.83 -34.36 21.40
C GLY A 115 9.04 -33.44 20.19
N ILE A 116 8.40 -32.27 20.20
CA ILE A 116 8.52 -31.25 19.15
C ILE A 116 9.95 -30.69 19.06
N LYS A 117 10.64 -30.47 20.21
CA LYS A 117 12.06 -30.07 20.22
C LYS A 117 12.98 -31.11 19.57
N GLY A 118 12.71 -32.40 19.79
CA GLY A 118 13.42 -33.49 19.13
C GLY A 118 13.18 -33.49 17.61
N LEU A 119 11.93 -33.27 17.18
CA LEU A 119 11.54 -33.17 15.77
C LEU A 119 12.16 -31.94 15.07
N ALA A 120 12.25 -30.80 15.76
CA ALA A 120 12.88 -29.59 15.22
C ALA A 120 14.38 -29.80 14.94
N TRP A 121 15.10 -30.46 15.84
CA TRP A 121 16.51 -30.81 15.61
C TRP A 121 16.66 -31.74 14.40
N THR A 122 15.75 -32.69 14.24
CA THR A 122 15.80 -33.62 13.10
C THR A 122 15.51 -32.96 11.75
N LEU A 123 14.63 -31.97 11.71
CA LEU A 123 14.35 -31.20 10.50
C LEU A 123 15.57 -30.40 10.04
N ILE A 124 16.36 -29.86 10.98
CA ILE A 124 17.61 -29.16 10.67
C ILE A 124 18.63 -30.12 10.05
N VAL A 125 18.69 -31.37 10.52
CA VAL A 125 19.63 -32.38 10.00
C VAL A 125 19.18 -32.88 8.62
N LEU A 126 17.89 -33.17 8.43
CA LEU A 126 17.33 -33.58 7.12
C LEU A 126 17.43 -32.45 6.08
N ALA A 127 17.16 -31.21 6.46
CA ALA A 127 17.31 -30.06 5.57
C ALA A 127 18.78 -29.80 5.16
N LYS A 128 19.76 -30.22 5.97
CA LYS A 128 21.19 -30.21 5.61
C LYS A 128 21.56 -31.34 4.66
N LEU A 129 20.97 -32.53 4.85
CA LEU A 129 21.13 -33.68 3.94
C LEU A 129 20.48 -33.45 2.57
N ALA A 130 19.38 -32.70 2.53
CA ALA A 130 18.61 -32.40 1.33
C ALA A 130 19.22 -31.31 0.42
N ARG A 131 20.34 -30.70 0.80
CA ARG A 131 20.99 -29.65 -0.02
C ARG A 131 21.74 -30.27 -1.20
N HIS A 132 21.50 -29.68 -2.37
CA HIS A 132 22.05 -30.08 -3.66
C HIS A 132 23.59 -30.10 -3.70
N ASP A 133 24.24 -29.34 -2.81
CA ASP A 133 25.71 -29.15 -2.78
C ASP A 133 26.49 -30.26 -2.07
N SER A 134 25.82 -31.27 -1.50
CA SER A 134 26.49 -32.29 -0.68
C SER A 134 27.10 -33.46 -1.47
N GLY A 135 26.67 -33.69 -2.72
CA GLY A 135 27.17 -34.78 -3.60
C GLY A 135 26.99 -36.21 -3.07
N ALA A 136 26.38 -36.39 -1.90
CA ALA A 136 26.41 -37.63 -1.13
C ALA A 136 25.21 -38.58 -1.38
N CYS A 137 24.19 -38.14 -2.12
CA CYS A 137 22.95 -38.89 -2.35
C CYS A 137 22.49 -38.72 -3.81
N ASP A 138 21.87 -39.75 -4.40
CA ASP A 138 21.28 -39.64 -5.74
C ASP A 138 20.07 -38.67 -5.77
N ALA A 139 19.70 -38.18 -6.96
CA ALA A 139 18.62 -37.20 -7.12
C ALA A 139 17.27 -37.70 -6.56
N ARG A 140 17.01 -39.01 -6.66
CA ARG A 140 15.79 -39.64 -6.15
C ARG A 140 15.76 -39.62 -4.62
N THR A 141 16.84 -40.01 -3.98
CA THR A 141 17.04 -40.01 -2.52
C THR A 141 16.91 -38.59 -1.98
N GLN A 142 17.45 -37.60 -2.68
CA GLN A 142 17.32 -36.19 -2.31
C GLN A 142 15.85 -35.75 -2.32
N LEU A 143 15.09 -36.10 -3.35
CA LEU A 143 13.65 -35.82 -3.42
C LEU A 143 12.87 -36.56 -2.32
N GLU A 144 13.20 -37.82 -2.05
CA GLU A 144 12.58 -38.60 -0.98
C GLU A 144 12.84 -37.98 0.41
N VAL A 145 14.06 -37.49 0.68
CA VAL A 145 14.42 -36.76 1.90
C VAL A 145 13.66 -35.44 2.01
N GLN A 146 13.58 -34.68 0.91
CA GLN A 146 12.87 -33.40 0.87
C GLN A 146 11.37 -33.59 1.11
N GLY A 147 10.74 -34.56 0.43
CA GLY A 147 9.33 -34.88 0.63
C GLY A 147 9.01 -35.30 2.06
N TYR A 148 9.85 -36.15 2.66
CA TYR A 148 9.70 -36.57 4.04
C TYR A 148 9.93 -35.43 5.05
N SER A 149 10.90 -34.55 4.80
CA SER A 149 11.13 -33.35 5.61
C SER A 149 9.93 -32.40 5.58
N CYS A 150 9.36 -32.14 4.40
CA CYS A 150 8.16 -31.31 4.27
C CYS A 150 6.94 -31.96 4.95
N TRP A 151 6.78 -33.28 4.85
CA TRP A 151 5.72 -34.01 5.53
C TRP A 151 5.83 -33.92 7.07
N LEU A 152 7.05 -34.05 7.62
CA LEU A 152 7.30 -33.89 9.05
C LEU A 152 7.05 -32.45 9.52
N GLN A 153 7.50 -31.45 8.76
CA GLN A 153 7.20 -30.03 9.04
C GLN A 153 5.69 -29.76 9.06
N GLY A 154 4.99 -30.22 8.03
CA GLY A 154 3.53 -30.11 7.95
C GLY A 154 2.84 -30.79 9.13
N THR A 155 3.30 -31.97 9.54
CA THR A 155 2.71 -32.71 10.68
C THR A 155 2.95 -32.00 12.02
N VAL A 156 4.15 -31.44 12.26
CA VAL A 156 4.41 -30.65 13.48
C VAL A 156 3.56 -29.40 13.52
N LEU A 157 3.47 -28.67 12.40
CA LEU A 157 2.66 -27.46 12.30
C LEU A 157 1.17 -27.78 12.41
N PHE A 158 0.71 -28.91 11.86
CA PHE A 158 -0.66 -29.38 11.97
C PHE A 158 -1.09 -29.58 13.42
N GLU A 159 -0.26 -30.24 14.23
CA GLU A 159 -0.54 -30.46 15.65
C GLU A 159 -0.43 -29.15 16.47
N LEU A 160 0.31 -28.15 15.99
CA LEU A 160 0.38 -26.81 16.59
C LEU A 160 -0.76 -25.89 16.14
N ALA A 161 -1.34 -26.12 14.96
CA ALA A 161 -2.36 -25.26 14.35
C ALA A 161 -3.65 -25.20 15.17
N GLU A 162 -3.97 -26.24 15.93
CA GLU A 162 -5.09 -26.21 16.88
C GLU A 162 -4.88 -25.15 17.99
N TRP A 163 -3.63 -24.85 18.33
CA TRP A 163 -3.27 -23.89 19.38
C TRP A 163 -3.00 -22.49 18.84
N SER A 164 -2.39 -22.39 17.66
CA SER A 164 -2.07 -21.11 17.03
C SER A 164 -3.18 -20.56 16.13
N HIS A 165 -4.21 -21.36 15.82
CA HIS A 165 -5.25 -21.08 14.83
C HIS A 165 -4.71 -20.77 13.40
N GLU A 166 -3.45 -21.09 13.12
CA GLU A 166 -2.79 -20.83 11.83
C GLU A 166 -2.77 -22.09 10.94
N TRP A 167 -3.88 -22.37 10.26
CA TRP A 167 -4.02 -23.56 9.42
C TRP A 167 -3.35 -23.46 8.03
N ALA A 168 -2.92 -22.27 7.61
CA ALA A 168 -2.29 -22.03 6.30
C ALA A 168 -0.88 -22.62 6.19
N LYS A 169 -0.06 -22.51 7.25
CA LYS A 169 1.33 -23.00 7.26
C LYS A 169 1.42 -24.53 7.07
N PRO A 170 0.63 -25.37 7.77
CA PRO A 170 0.58 -26.81 7.50
C PRO A 170 0.23 -27.14 6.04
N VAL A 171 -0.72 -26.41 5.44
CA VAL A 171 -1.18 -26.63 4.05
C VAL A 171 -0.05 -26.41 3.06
N GLU A 172 0.75 -25.35 3.23
CA GLU A 172 1.90 -25.07 2.38
C GLU A 172 2.89 -26.26 2.36
N PHE A 173 3.28 -26.75 3.54
CA PHE A 173 4.24 -27.86 3.65
C PHE A 173 3.66 -29.20 3.17
N PHE A 174 2.37 -29.46 3.42
CA PHE A 174 1.71 -30.65 2.89
C PHE A 174 1.55 -30.61 1.37
N ASN A 175 1.27 -29.45 0.76
CA ASN A 175 1.24 -29.31 -0.70
C ASN A 175 2.63 -29.52 -1.33
N LYS A 176 3.70 -29.01 -0.70
CA LYS A 176 5.09 -29.29 -1.12
C LYS A 176 5.40 -30.79 -1.06
N ALA A 177 5.04 -31.46 0.03
CA ALA A 177 5.21 -32.92 0.16
C ALA A 177 4.38 -33.70 -0.88
N LYS A 178 3.13 -33.28 -1.11
CA LYS A 178 2.24 -33.88 -2.13
C LYS A 178 2.85 -33.76 -3.53
N ALA A 179 3.33 -32.58 -3.91
CA ALA A 179 3.97 -32.36 -5.22
C ALA A 179 5.21 -33.25 -5.42
N ILE A 180 6.04 -33.42 -4.39
CA ILE A 180 7.24 -34.26 -4.45
C ILE A 180 6.87 -35.75 -4.55
N PHE A 181 5.97 -36.24 -3.69
CA PHE A 181 5.56 -37.65 -3.73
C PHE A 181 4.78 -38.01 -4.99
N SER A 182 3.94 -37.11 -5.53
CA SER A 182 3.29 -37.31 -6.83
C SER A 182 4.29 -37.42 -7.98
N LYS A 183 5.36 -36.63 -7.97
CA LYS A 183 6.45 -36.74 -8.96
C LYS A 183 7.22 -38.05 -8.81
N LEU A 184 7.46 -38.49 -7.57
CA LEU A 184 8.11 -39.79 -7.30
C LEU A 184 7.24 -40.97 -7.75
N CYS A 185 5.91 -40.92 -7.60
CA CYS A 185 5.01 -41.95 -8.14
C CYS A 185 5.17 -42.16 -9.66
N GLY A 186 5.47 -41.10 -10.43
CA GLY A 186 5.65 -41.18 -11.88
C GLY A 186 7.06 -41.60 -12.31
N ALA A 187 8.03 -41.59 -11.41
CA ALA A 187 9.46 -41.80 -11.71
C ALA A 187 10.01 -43.13 -11.16
N VAL A 188 9.17 -43.93 -10.50
CA VAL A 188 9.55 -45.13 -9.75
C VAL A 188 8.86 -46.37 -10.35
N PRO A 189 9.49 -47.55 -10.36
CA PRO A 189 8.87 -48.80 -10.83
C PRO A 189 7.59 -49.17 -10.07
N GLU A 190 6.69 -49.88 -10.75
CA GLU A 190 5.31 -50.14 -10.32
C GLU A 190 5.21 -50.78 -8.92
N ASP A 191 6.14 -51.66 -8.57
CA ASP A 191 6.21 -52.37 -7.28
C ASP A 191 6.39 -51.43 -6.06
N GLU A 192 6.90 -50.22 -6.28
CA GLU A 192 7.22 -49.25 -5.22
C GLU A 192 6.25 -48.05 -5.19
N VAL A 193 5.38 -47.93 -6.19
CA VAL A 193 4.42 -46.82 -6.33
C VAL A 193 3.37 -46.84 -5.23
N ASP A 194 2.94 -48.02 -4.78
CA ASP A 194 1.87 -48.17 -3.79
C ASP A 194 2.24 -47.58 -2.42
N ILE A 195 3.53 -47.57 -2.09
CA ILE A 195 4.06 -46.95 -0.88
C ILE A 195 3.81 -45.43 -0.90
N TYR A 196 4.07 -44.79 -2.03
CA TYR A 196 3.86 -43.35 -2.22
C TYR A 196 2.37 -43.02 -2.31
N LYS A 197 1.56 -43.83 -2.99
CA LYS A 197 0.10 -43.69 -3.03
C LYS A 197 -0.51 -43.74 -1.63
N SER A 198 -0.06 -44.68 -0.79
CA SER A 198 -0.51 -44.75 0.61
C SER A 198 -0.16 -43.49 1.40
N ARG A 199 1.03 -42.90 1.17
CA ARG A 199 1.42 -41.63 1.83
C ARG A 199 0.60 -40.44 1.34
N LEU A 200 0.31 -40.40 0.03
CA LEU A 200 -0.53 -39.36 -0.57
C LEU A 200 -1.96 -39.42 -0.04
N GLN A 201 -2.52 -40.61 0.18
CA GLN A 201 -3.83 -40.78 0.82
C GLN A 201 -3.85 -40.24 2.26
N GLU A 202 -2.82 -40.51 3.06
CA GLU A 202 -2.71 -39.96 4.43
C GLU A 202 -2.60 -38.42 4.41
N LEU A 203 -1.80 -37.88 3.50
CA LEU A 203 -1.64 -36.44 3.29
C LEU A 203 -2.97 -35.78 2.92
N GLU A 204 -3.76 -36.40 2.04
CA GLU A 204 -5.02 -35.84 1.57
C GLU A 204 -6.05 -35.71 2.71
N VAL A 205 -6.10 -36.69 3.62
CA VAL A 205 -6.98 -36.61 4.81
C VAL A 205 -6.60 -35.42 5.69
N LYS A 206 -5.30 -35.19 5.94
CA LYS A 206 -4.83 -34.04 6.73
C LYS A 206 -5.06 -32.71 6.00
N LEU A 207 -4.86 -32.65 4.69
CA LEU A 207 -5.12 -31.47 3.87
C LEU A 207 -6.61 -31.08 3.87
N ARG A 208 -7.50 -32.05 3.74
CA ARG A 208 -8.96 -31.82 3.81
C ARG A 208 -9.36 -31.22 5.16
N PHE A 209 -8.78 -31.74 6.25
CA PHE A 209 -9.00 -31.20 7.59
C PHE A 209 -8.52 -29.75 7.74
N CYS A 210 -7.32 -29.43 7.27
CA CYS A 210 -6.83 -28.04 7.29
C CYS A 210 -7.69 -27.10 6.44
N ARG A 211 -8.15 -27.53 5.26
CA ARG A 211 -8.98 -26.72 4.36
C ARG A 211 -10.34 -26.40 4.97
N HIS A 212 -10.96 -27.38 5.64
CA HIS A 212 -12.20 -27.16 6.36
C HIS A 212 -12.07 -26.05 7.42
N HIS A 213 -10.94 -26.00 8.13
CA HIS A 213 -10.67 -24.96 9.13
C HIS A 213 -10.25 -23.60 8.56
N LEU A 214 -9.77 -23.53 7.32
CA LEU A 214 -9.48 -22.28 6.62
C LEU A 214 -10.73 -21.65 5.97
N GLY A 215 -11.81 -22.43 5.84
CA GLY A 215 -12.87 -22.13 4.89
C GLY A 215 -12.36 -22.28 3.45
N ASP A 216 -13.23 -22.65 2.51
CA ASP A 216 -12.86 -22.91 1.11
C ASP A 216 -12.26 -21.71 0.35
N ARG A 217 -12.05 -20.56 1.00
CA ARG A 217 -11.33 -19.38 0.48
C ARG A 217 -9.97 -19.72 -0.11
N SER A 218 -9.22 -20.64 0.51
CA SER A 218 -7.88 -20.98 0.00
C SER A 218 -7.91 -21.74 -1.33
N ALA A 219 -8.97 -22.52 -1.60
CA ALA A 219 -9.13 -23.21 -2.88
C ALA A 219 -9.46 -22.22 -4.01
N THR A 220 -10.34 -21.25 -3.75
CA THR A 220 -10.64 -20.16 -4.68
C THR A 220 -9.44 -19.24 -4.90
N ASP A 221 -8.67 -18.91 -3.85
CA ASP A 221 -7.47 -18.08 -3.97
C ASP A 221 -6.37 -18.77 -4.80
N THR A 222 -6.24 -20.09 -4.67
CA THR A 222 -5.29 -20.88 -5.46
C THR A 222 -5.70 -20.94 -6.93
N LEU A 223 -7.01 -21.04 -7.23
CA LEU A 223 -7.53 -20.99 -8.59
C LEU A 223 -7.40 -19.59 -9.22
N LEU A 224 -7.66 -18.53 -8.44
CA LEU A 224 -7.46 -17.13 -8.84
C LEU A 224 -6.00 -16.82 -9.16
N ALA A 225 -5.06 -17.38 -8.40
CA ALA A 225 -3.62 -17.22 -8.67
C ALA A 225 -3.15 -17.92 -9.96
N MET A 226 -3.89 -18.92 -10.45
CA MET A 226 -3.57 -19.65 -11.69
C MET A 226 -4.20 -19.03 -12.95
N ARG A 227 -5.00 -17.96 -12.80
CA ARG A 227 -5.69 -17.24 -13.88
C ARG A 227 -4.76 -16.50 -14.86
N GLY A 228 -3.49 -16.32 -14.51
CA GLY A 228 -2.48 -15.63 -15.34
C GLY A 228 -1.89 -16.46 -16.50
N ASN A 229 -2.43 -17.65 -16.81
CA ASN A 229 -1.92 -18.52 -17.86
C ASN A 229 -2.96 -18.64 -19.00
N GLU A 230 -2.74 -17.88 -20.08
CA GLU A 230 -3.69 -17.64 -21.19
C GLU A 230 -4.23 -18.91 -21.86
N ALA A 231 -3.54 -20.04 -21.76
CA ALA A 231 -3.92 -21.30 -22.42
C ALA A 231 -5.01 -22.11 -21.68
N LEU A 232 -5.39 -21.75 -20.45
CA LEU A 232 -6.34 -22.52 -19.63
C LEU A 232 -7.48 -21.67 -19.03
N GLY A 233 -7.65 -20.42 -19.51
CA GLY A 233 -8.60 -19.44 -18.96
C GLY A 233 -10.03 -19.95 -18.90
N ASP A 234 -10.62 -20.33 -20.03
CA ASP A 234 -12.04 -20.71 -20.09
C ASP A 234 -12.38 -21.97 -19.28
N LYS A 235 -11.47 -22.94 -19.21
CA LYS A 235 -11.67 -24.16 -18.39
C LYS A 235 -11.52 -23.85 -16.90
N LEU A 236 -10.60 -22.97 -16.51
CA LEU A 236 -10.44 -22.51 -15.13
C LEU A 236 -11.63 -21.65 -14.69
N ASP A 237 -12.11 -20.77 -15.56
CA ASP A 237 -13.28 -19.93 -15.30
C ASP A 237 -14.55 -20.77 -15.12
N ASN A 238 -14.73 -21.82 -15.93
CA ASN A 238 -15.83 -22.78 -15.76
C ASN A 238 -15.72 -23.60 -14.44
N LEU A 239 -14.51 -24.01 -14.05
CA LEU A 239 -14.29 -24.68 -12.77
C LEU A 239 -14.51 -23.74 -11.57
N LEU A 240 -14.14 -22.47 -11.73
CA LEU A 240 -14.36 -21.44 -10.71
C LEU A 240 -15.85 -21.13 -10.57
N ALA A 241 -16.58 -21.01 -11.69
CA ALA A 241 -18.04 -20.87 -11.70
C ALA A 241 -18.72 -22.05 -11.01
N SER A 242 -18.33 -23.29 -11.33
CA SER A 242 -18.86 -24.49 -10.69
C SER A 242 -18.52 -24.55 -9.19
N ALA A 243 -17.31 -24.14 -8.78
CA ALA A 243 -16.95 -24.05 -7.37
C ALA A 243 -17.77 -22.98 -6.63
N ARG A 244 -18.06 -21.84 -7.29
CA ARG A 244 -18.91 -20.78 -6.76
C ARG A 244 -20.36 -21.23 -6.60
N GLU A 245 -20.90 -21.99 -7.54
CA GLU A 245 -22.23 -22.62 -7.41
C GLU A 245 -22.30 -23.58 -6.21
N GLN A 246 -21.26 -24.41 -6.01
CA GLN A 246 -21.19 -25.28 -4.83
C GLN A 246 -21.10 -24.49 -3.52
N GLN A 247 -20.31 -23.42 -3.47
CA GLN A 247 -20.24 -22.54 -2.30
C GLN A 247 -21.57 -21.83 -2.04
N ALA A 248 -22.21 -21.31 -3.10
CA ALA A 248 -23.51 -20.69 -3.03
C ALA A 248 -24.59 -21.67 -2.54
N SER A 249 -24.49 -22.97 -2.84
CA SER A 249 -25.42 -23.97 -2.29
C SER A 249 -25.35 -24.11 -0.76
N THR A 250 -24.21 -23.76 -0.15
CA THR A 250 -23.99 -23.83 1.30
C THR A 250 -24.41 -22.53 2.02
N LEU A 251 -24.46 -21.40 1.30
CA LEU A 251 -24.69 -20.06 1.85
C LEU A 251 -26.18 -19.79 2.11
N SER A 252 -26.76 -20.41 3.14
CA SER A 252 -28.19 -20.30 3.43
C SER A 252 -28.62 -18.99 4.12
N GLU A 253 -27.67 -18.25 4.72
CA GLU A 253 -27.96 -17.06 5.53
C GLU A 253 -26.93 -15.95 5.28
N VAL A 254 -27.36 -14.69 5.39
CA VAL A 254 -26.50 -13.50 5.32
C VAL A 254 -26.78 -12.59 6.52
N THR A 255 -25.72 -12.03 7.11
CA THR A 255 -25.85 -11.10 8.24
C THR A 255 -25.47 -9.68 7.82
N TRP A 256 -26.40 -8.73 7.97
CA TRP A 256 -26.18 -7.33 7.66
C TRP A 256 -26.83 -6.40 8.70
N LYS A 257 -26.10 -5.37 9.14
CA LYS A 257 -26.53 -4.40 10.17
C LYS A 257 -27.14 -5.07 11.42
N GLY A 258 -26.54 -6.17 11.86
CA GLY A 258 -26.96 -6.92 13.06
C GLY A 258 -28.19 -7.82 12.89
N ARG A 259 -28.70 -8.00 11.66
CA ARG A 259 -29.80 -8.93 11.36
C ARG A 259 -29.32 -10.07 10.47
N THR A 260 -29.67 -11.30 10.81
CA THR A 260 -29.41 -12.49 10.00
C THR A 260 -30.65 -12.83 9.18
N LEU A 261 -30.48 -12.98 7.86
CA LEU A 261 -31.54 -13.16 6.88
C LEU A 261 -31.30 -14.45 6.11
N ALA A 262 -32.33 -15.28 5.98
CA ALA A 262 -32.28 -16.48 5.17
C ALA A 262 -32.36 -16.13 3.66
N VAL A 263 -31.49 -16.73 2.85
CA VAL A 263 -31.39 -16.49 1.41
C VAL A 263 -31.88 -17.72 0.63
N LYS A 264 -33.15 -17.67 0.19
CA LYS A 264 -33.80 -18.78 -0.52
C LYS A 264 -33.32 -18.95 -1.95
N HIS A 265 -33.15 -17.83 -2.67
CA HIS A 265 -32.83 -17.82 -4.10
C HIS A 265 -31.34 -18.05 -4.34
N GLU A 266 -31.03 -19.00 -5.21
CA GLU A 266 -29.65 -19.32 -5.60
C GLU A 266 -28.92 -18.13 -6.25
N LYS A 267 -29.60 -17.42 -7.15
CA LYS A 267 -29.06 -16.23 -7.80
C LYS A 267 -28.69 -15.13 -6.80
N VAL A 268 -29.43 -14.99 -5.70
CA VAL A 268 -29.11 -14.02 -4.63
C VAL A 268 -27.86 -14.49 -3.87
N ARG A 269 -27.71 -15.79 -3.61
CA ARG A 269 -26.50 -16.35 -2.97
C ARG A 269 -25.26 -16.17 -3.83
N LEU A 270 -25.36 -16.45 -5.13
CA LEU A 270 -24.28 -16.23 -6.11
C LEU A 270 -23.84 -14.78 -6.15
N PHE A 271 -24.79 -13.85 -6.24
CA PHE A 271 -24.50 -12.41 -6.20
C PHE A 271 -23.75 -12.00 -4.92
N LEU A 272 -24.23 -12.44 -3.75
CA LEU A 272 -23.60 -12.10 -2.47
C LEU A 272 -22.19 -12.68 -2.34
N LEU A 273 -21.94 -13.86 -2.91
CA LEU A 273 -20.60 -14.44 -2.95
C LEU A 273 -19.66 -13.60 -3.84
N ASN A 274 -20.13 -13.19 -5.01
CA ASN A 274 -19.36 -12.36 -5.94
C ASN A 274 -19.11 -10.95 -5.38
N GLU A 275 -20.09 -10.36 -4.68
CA GLU A 275 -19.95 -9.06 -4.01
C GLU A 275 -18.89 -9.11 -2.90
N GLY A 276 -18.77 -10.21 -2.16
CA GLY A 276 -17.71 -10.39 -1.17
C GLY A 276 -16.28 -10.41 -1.75
N LEU A 277 -16.12 -10.62 -3.06
CA LEU A 277 -14.82 -10.70 -3.74
C LEU A 277 -14.49 -9.44 -4.55
N ILE A 278 -15.51 -8.69 -4.98
CA ILE A 278 -15.33 -7.60 -5.95
C ILE A 278 -14.41 -6.49 -5.43
N HIS A 279 -14.42 -6.21 -4.13
CA HIS A 279 -13.56 -5.18 -3.54
C HIS A 279 -12.08 -5.49 -3.73
N ASP A 280 -11.67 -6.76 -3.54
CA ASP A 280 -10.30 -7.21 -3.75
C ASP A 280 -9.93 -7.25 -5.24
N GLU A 281 -10.87 -7.59 -6.11
CA GLU A 281 -10.68 -7.62 -7.57
C GLU A 281 -10.54 -6.20 -8.15
N VAL A 282 -11.37 -5.26 -7.69
CA VAL A 282 -11.32 -3.84 -8.10
C VAL A 282 -10.02 -3.17 -7.66
N GLU A 283 -9.51 -3.48 -6.46
CA GLU A 283 -8.22 -2.95 -6.00
C GLU A 283 -7.02 -3.49 -6.80
N LYS A 284 -7.16 -4.66 -7.43
CA LYS A 284 -6.12 -5.29 -8.28
C LYS A 284 -6.22 -4.94 -9.75
N ALA A 285 -7.30 -4.27 -10.17
CA ALA A 285 -7.53 -3.90 -11.57
C ALA A 285 -6.39 -3.02 -12.12
N ALA A 286 -6.03 -3.21 -13.39
CA ALA A 286 -4.96 -2.45 -14.01
C ALA A 286 -5.40 -1.03 -14.40
N SER A 287 -6.70 -0.80 -14.61
CA SER A 287 -7.23 0.50 -15.03
C SER A 287 -8.63 0.78 -14.49
N ALA A 288 -8.99 2.06 -14.37
CA ALA A 288 -10.33 2.49 -13.98
C ALA A 288 -11.43 2.06 -14.97
N GLU A 289 -11.10 1.82 -16.25
CA GLU A 289 -12.03 1.24 -17.23
C GLU A 289 -12.35 -0.23 -16.91
N GLU A 290 -11.32 -1.02 -16.63
CA GLU A 290 -11.49 -2.42 -16.22
C GLU A 290 -12.28 -2.52 -14.90
N GLN A 291 -12.04 -1.60 -13.95
CA GLN A 291 -12.85 -1.49 -12.73
C GLN A 291 -14.33 -1.23 -13.06
N ALA A 292 -14.62 -0.29 -13.96
CA ALA A 292 -15.98 0.02 -14.37
C ALA A 292 -16.68 -1.19 -15.02
N ASP A 293 -15.97 -1.91 -15.90
CA ASP A 293 -16.50 -3.10 -16.58
C ASP A 293 -16.79 -4.26 -15.61
N MET A 294 -15.90 -4.51 -14.64
CA MET A 294 -16.13 -5.51 -13.59
C MET A 294 -17.35 -5.15 -12.72
N LEU A 295 -17.47 -3.87 -12.35
CA LEU A 295 -18.60 -3.37 -11.57
C LEU A 295 -19.92 -3.42 -12.37
N ASP A 296 -19.89 -3.16 -13.67
CA ASP A 296 -21.08 -3.25 -14.53
C ASP A 296 -21.60 -4.70 -14.66
N LYS A 297 -20.70 -5.69 -14.72
CA LYS A 297 -21.08 -7.12 -14.69
C LYS A 297 -21.78 -7.47 -13.38
N LEU A 298 -21.19 -7.11 -12.24
CA LEU A 298 -21.78 -7.39 -10.93
C LEU A 298 -23.09 -6.62 -10.71
N LEU A 299 -23.21 -5.41 -11.24
CA LEU A 299 -24.46 -4.63 -11.22
C LEU A 299 -25.59 -5.32 -11.99
N ALA A 300 -25.29 -6.01 -13.09
CA ALA A 300 -26.29 -6.80 -13.82
C ALA A 300 -26.80 -7.96 -12.95
N GLU A 301 -25.89 -8.73 -12.33
CA GLU A 301 -26.25 -9.80 -11.39
C GLU A 301 -27.08 -9.29 -10.20
N CYS A 302 -26.72 -8.12 -9.65
CA CYS A 302 -27.45 -7.49 -8.57
C CYS A 302 -28.90 -7.13 -8.97
N LYS A 303 -29.11 -6.61 -10.18
CA LYS A 303 -30.44 -6.26 -10.70
C LYS A 303 -31.31 -7.51 -10.87
N ASP A 304 -30.75 -8.59 -11.39
CA ASP A 304 -31.44 -9.87 -11.53
C ASP A 304 -31.83 -10.43 -10.16
N ALA A 305 -30.93 -10.37 -9.18
CA ALA A 305 -31.19 -10.81 -7.81
C ALA A 305 -32.28 -9.95 -7.12
N ILE A 306 -32.27 -8.63 -7.31
CA ILE A 306 -33.31 -7.71 -6.81
C ILE A 306 -34.67 -8.04 -7.44
N GLN A 307 -34.71 -8.37 -8.72
CA GLN A 307 -35.96 -8.66 -9.41
C GLN A 307 -36.68 -9.88 -8.80
N LEU A 308 -35.94 -10.94 -8.45
CA LEU A 308 -36.48 -12.09 -7.73
C LEU A 308 -37.09 -11.72 -6.38
N LEU A 309 -36.38 -10.88 -5.60
CA LEU A 309 -36.90 -10.42 -4.32
C LEU A 309 -38.12 -9.49 -4.46
N ARG A 310 -38.21 -8.71 -5.53
CA ARG A 310 -39.40 -7.90 -5.82
C ARG A 310 -40.61 -8.76 -6.13
N GLU A 311 -40.42 -9.90 -6.80
CA GLU A 311 -41.48 -10.86 -7.07
C GLU A 311 -41.98 -11.51 -5.77
N ASP A 312 -41.06 -11.93 -4.89
CA ASP A 312 -41.40 -12.43 -3.55
C ASP A 312 -42.20 -11.39 -2.74
N LEU A 313 -41.76 -10.13 -2.76
CA LEU A 313 -42.43 -9.03 -2.05
C LEU A 313 -43.80 -8.72 -2.63
N ARG A 314 -43.99 -8.82 -3.95
CA ARG A 314 -45.30 -8.62 -4.58
C ARG A 314 -46.30 -9.70 -4.13
N ASN A 315 -45.81 -10.90 -3.86
CA ASN A 315 -46.59 -12.03 -3.38
C ASN A 315 -46.81 -12.00 -1.85
N ASP A 316 -46.09 -11.13 -1.12
CA ASP A 316 -46.27 -10.95 0.32
C ASP A 316 -47.50 -10.07 0.62
N PRO A 317 -48.55 -10.61 1.27
CA PRO A 317 -49.77 -9.86 1.58
C PRO A 317 -49.52 -8.68 2.55
N SER A 318 -48.40 -8.70 3.29
CA SER A 318 -48.02 -7.64 4.23
C SER A 318 -47.28 -6.46 3.58
N PHE A 319 -46.87 -6.58 2.31
CA PHE A 319 -46.03 -5.61 1.62
C PHE A 319 -46.80 -4.37 1.11
N LYS A 320 -47.97 -4.56 0.49
CA LYS A 320 -48.76 -3.47 -0.13
C LYS A 320 -49.16 -2.34 0.83
N PRO A 321 -49.60 -2.61 2.09
CA PRO A 321 -49.99 -1.54 3.02
C PRO A 321 -48.79 -0.75 3.57
N ARG A 322 -47.59 -1.35 3.62
CA ARG A 322 -46.40 -0.74 4.25
C ARG A 322 -45.59 0.16 3.31
N GLN A 323 -45.76 0.00 2.00
CA GLN A 323 -45.10 0.81 0.99
C GLN A 323 -45.50 2.30 1.04
N GLN A 324 -46.66 2.61 1.64
CA GLN A 324 -47.18 3.99 1.74
C GLN A 324 -46.58 4.79 2.91
N ALA A 325 -46.05 4.11 3.95
CA ALA A 325 -45.59 4.79 5.15
C ALA A 325 -44.08 5.05 5.18
N ASN A 326 -43.25 4.28 4.45
CA ASN A 326 -41.77 4.31 4.52
C ASN A 326 -41.20 4.30 5.96
N GLU A 327 -42.01 3.91 6.95
CA GLU A 327 -41.69 3.97 8.37
C GLU A 327 -42.23 2.70 9.04
N GLY A 328 -41.39 2.07 9.88
CA GLY A 328 -41.79 0.94 10.73
C GLY A 328 -41.00 -0.36 10.51
N PRO A 329 -41.35 -1.44 11.23
CA PRO A 329 -40.61 -2.69 11.21
C PRO A 329 -40.73 -3.41 9.85
N VAL A 330 -39.59 -3.58 9.20
CA VAL A 330 -39.41 -4.22 7.90
C VAL A 330 -39.38 -5.75 8.03
N SER A 331 -40.12 -6.47 7.18
CA SER A 331 -40.10 -7.95 7.16
C SER A 331 -38.71 -8.48 6.73
N PRO A 332 -38.32 -9.72 7.07
CA PRO A 332 -37.00 -10.24 6.71
C PRO A 332 -36.73 -10.21 5.20
N VAL A 333 -37.73 -10.53 4.37
CA VAL A 333 -37.61 -10.48 2.90
C VAL A 333 -37.49 -9.05 2.40
N HIS A 334 -38.25 -8.11 2.99
CA HIS A 334 -38.14 -6.69 2.63
C HIS A 334 -36.79 -6.11 3.07
N PHE A 335 -36.24 -6.53 4.21
CA PHE A 335 -34.91 -6.12 4.67
C PHE A 335 -33.80 -6.68 3.77
N LEU A 336 -33.95 -7.92 3.27
CA LEU A 336 -33.04 -8.49 2.28
C LEU A 336 -33.09 -7.72 0.96
N HIS A 337 -34.28 -7.30 0.51
CA HIS A 337 -34.42 -6.41 -0.65
C HIS A 337 -33.78 -5.03 -0.39
N THR A 338 -33.94 -4.45 0.81
CA THR A 338 -33.25 -3.21 1.22
C THR A 338 -31.74 -3.39 1.14
N TYR A 339 -31.21 -4.51 1.64
CA TYR A 339 -29.78 -4.81 1.59
C TYR A 339 -29.25 -4.89 0.16
N LEU A 340 -29.91 -5.64 -0.71
CA LEU A 340 -29.51 -5.72 -2.12
C LEU A 340 -29.66 -4.36 -2.84
N SER A 341 -30.69 -3.58 -2.49
CA SER A 341 -30.87 -2.23 -3.01
C SER A 341 -29.74 -1.30 -2.57
N TYR A 342 -29.32 -1.38 -1.31
CA TYR A 342 -28.15 -0.67 -0.79
C TYR A 342 -26.88 -1.07 -1.56
N MET A 343 -26.67 -2.36 -1.82
CA MET A 343 -25.53 -2.84 -2.59
C MET A 343 -25.54 -2.34 -4.04
N ARG A 344 -26.69 -2.41 -4.73
CA ARG A 344 -26.86 -1.83 -6.07
C ARG A 344 -26.46 -0.36 -6.11
N LEU A 345 -26.91 0.44 -5.13
CA LEU A 345 -26.62 1.87 -5.05
C LEU A 345 -25.12 2.12 -4.85
N ASN A 346 -24.48 1.41 -3.92
CA ASN A 346 -23.03 1.52 -3.69
C ASN A 346 -22.19 1.06 -4.89
N LEU A 347 -22.53 -0.07 -5.51
CA LEU A 347 -21.89 -0.54 -6.74
C LEU A 347 -22.02 0.50 -7.86
N THR A 348 -23.18 1.15 -7.98
CA THR A 348 -23.40 2.23 -8.96
C THR A 348 -22.53 3.45 -8.66
N ILE A 349 -22.37 3.82 -7.38
CA ILE A 349 -21.49 4.91 -6.94
C ILE A 349 -20.04 4.59 -7.28
N MET A 350 -19.55 3.38 -6.94
CA MET A 350 -18.18 2.94 -7.23
C MET A 350 -17.91 2.94 -8.74
N ARG A 351 -18.84 2.41 -9.54
CA ARG A 351 -18.73 2.40 -11.01
C ARG A 351 -18.62 3.83 -11.55
N ASN A 352 -19.47 4.73 -11.07
CA ASN A 352 -19.45 6.12 -11.54
C ASN A 352 -18.19 6.87 -11.08
N CYS A 353 -17.62 6.55 -9.92
CA CYS A 353 -16.33 7.10 -9.51
C CYS A 353 -15.20 6.66 -10.46
N ALA A 354 -15.17 5.39 -10.85
CA ALA A 354 -14.22 4.88 -11.84
C ALA A 354 -14.40 5.56 -13.22
N LEU A 355 -15.65 5.76 -13.65
CA LEU A 355 -15.94 6.52 -14.88
C LEU A 355 -15.51 7.99 -14.81
N VAL A 356 -15.68 8.64 -13.65
CA VAL A 356 -15.21 10.03 -13.44
C VAL A 356 -13.70 10.11 -13.60
N GLU A 357 -12.95 9.17 -13.03
CA GLU A 357 -11.50 9.10 -13.17
C GLU A 357 -11.09 8.93 -14.65
N THR A 358 -11.69 7.96 -15.34
CA THR A 358 -11.45 7.75 -16.78
C THR A 358 -11.76 9.01 -17.60
N TYR A 359 -12.91 9.64 -17.38
CA TYR A 359 -13.34 10.81 -18.14
C TYR A 359 -12.48 12.03 -17.83
N SER A 360 -12.05 12.20 -16.58
CA SER A 360 -11.13 13.26 -16.17
C SER A 360 -9.79 13.12 -16.89
N ASN A 361 -9.21 11.91 -16.93
CA ASN A 361 -7.92 11.65 -17.56
C ASN A 361 -7.97 11.84 -19.10
N ILE A 362 -9.11 11.57 -19.73
CA ILE A 362 -9.32 11.84 -21.15
C ILE A 362 -9.43 13.35 -21.40
N ILE A 363 -10.17 14.08 -20.55
CA ILE A 363 -10.38 15.53 -20.70
C ILE A 363 -9.10 16.33 -20.40
N SER A 364 -8.25 15.87 -19.47
CA SER A 364 -6.95 16.48 -19.18
C SER A 364 -5.90 16.19 -20.25
N GLY A 365 -6.15 15.24 -21.15
CA GLY A 365 -5.22 14.83 -22.21
C GLY A 365 -4.16 13.82 -21.76
N GLU A 366 -4.23 13.31 -20.53
CA GLU A 366 -3.35 12.26 -20.00
C GLU A 366 -3.57 10.92 -20.70
N LYS A 367 -4.82 10.65 -21.11
CA LYS A 367 -5.17 9.45 -21.87
C LYS A 367 -5.71 9.81 -23.25
N LYS A 368 -5.10 9.25 -24.29
CA LYS A 368 -5.63 9.34 -25.65
C LYS A 368 -6.82 8.41 -25.80
N MET A 369 -7.86 8.89 -26.46
CA MET A 369 -9.00 8.06 -26.79
C MET A 369 -8.69 7.05 -27.88
N GLU A 370 -9.41 5.94 -27.86
CA GLU A 370 -9.50 5.03 -28.99
C GLU A 370 -10.18 5.73 -30.18
N GLU A 371 -9.64 5.52 -31.38
CA GLU A 371 -10.16 6.08 -32.62
C GLU A 371 -11.63 5.65 -32.83
N GLY A 372 -12.53 6.62 -33.04
CA GLY A 372 -13.95 6.38 -33.35
C GLY A 372 -14.95 6.57 -32.20
N LYS A 373 -14.53 6.73 -30.94
CA LYS A 373 -15.42 7.03 -29.81
C LYS A 373 -15.58 8.54 -29.58
N LYS A 374 -16.79 9.01 -29.22
CA LYS A 374 -17.04 10.43 -28.89
C LYS A 374 -16.35 10.81 -27.59
N ALA A 375 -15.63 11.93 -27.61
CA ALA A 375 -14.92 12.40 -26.42
C ALA A 375 -15.86 12.83 -25.28
N PRO A 376 -15.58 12.41 -24.04
CA PRO A 376 -16.34 12.84 -22.88
C PRO A 376 -16.19 14.35 -22.72
N LYS A 377 -17.30 15.01 -22.39
CA LYS A 377 -17.37 16.45 -22.12
C LYS A 377 -17.39 16.70 -20.62
N LEU A 378 -17.10 17.94 -20.23
CA LEU A 378 -17.24 18.38 -18.84
C LEU A 378 -18.67 18.21 -18.30
N GLN A 379 -19.68 18.33 -19.17
CA GLN A 379 -21.08 18.08 -18.83
C GLN A 379 -21.32 16.61 -18.45
N ASP A 380 -20.58 15.67 -19.04
CA ASP A 380 -20.69 14.24 -18.68
C ASP A 380 -20.16 13.99 -17.27
N LEU A 381 -19.08 14.68 -16.86
CA LEU A 381 -18.60 14.65 -15.47
C LEU A 381 -19.64 15.20 -14.51
N VAL A 382 -20.28 16.34 -14.82
CA VAL A 382 -21.36 16.89 -14.00
C VAL A 382 -22.50 15.87 -13.85
N ARG A 383 -22.92 15.23 -14.95
CA ARG A 383 -23.97 14.21 -14.95
C ARG A 383 -23.60 12.98 -14.09
N LEU A 384 -22.35 12.52 -14.15
CA LEU A 384 -21.89 11.40 -13.32
C LEU A 384 -21.96 11.74 -11.82
N HIS A 385 -21.57 12.95 -11.44
CA HIS A 385 -21.70 13.42 -10.05
C HIS A 385 -23.16 13.60 -9.63
N ASP A 386 -24.04 14.08 -10.51
CA ASP A 386 -25.48 14.15 -10.24
C ASP A 386 -26.05 12.75 -9.96
N ILE A 387 -25.64 11.74 -10.72
CA ILE A 387 -26.06 10.35 -10.49
C ILE A 387 -25.50 9.83 -9.15
N ILE A 388 -24.24 10.12 -8.80
CA ILE A 388 -23.68 9.73 -7.51
C ILE A 388 -24.49 10.35 -6.36
N ILE A 389 -24.76 11.67 -6.44
CA ILE A 389 -25.57 12.38 -5.45
C ILE A 389 -26.98 11.78 -5.37
N GLN A 390 -27.61 11.47 -6.50
CA GLN A 390 -28.92 10.83 -6.53
C GLN A 390 -28.89 9.48 -5.79
N ASN A 391 -27.92 8.60 -6.08
CA ASN A 391 -27.82 7.30 -5.42
C ASN A 391 -27.60 7.45 -3.91
N LEU A 392 -26.78 8.41 -3.47
CA LEU A 392 -26.58 8.69 -2.04
C LEU A 392 -27.88 9.15 -1.35
N ASN A 393 -28.70 9.97 -2.01
CA ASN A 393 -30.02 10.35 -1.51
C ASN A 393 -31.01 9.18 -1.53
N GLU A 394 -30.93 8.27 -2.50
CA GLU A 394 -31.74 7.05 -2.50
C GLU A 394 -31.38 6.13 -1.32
N ILE A 395 -30.08 6.04 -0.95
CA ILE A 395 -29.64 5.25 0.21
C ILE A 395 -30.27 5.79 1.50
N SER A 396 -30.35 7.11 1.69
CA SER A 396 -30.90 7.70 2.92
C SER A 396 -32.42 7.48 3.09
N GLN A 397 -33.09 7.05 2.02
CA GLN A 397 -34.54 6.77 1.98
C GLN A 397 -34.87 5.27 2.02
N LEU A 398 -33.87 4.41 2.18
CA LEU A 398 -34.07 2.96 2.23
C LEU A 398 -34.76 2.51 3.53
N ALA A 399 -35.84 1.73 3.37
CA ALA A 399 -36.64 1.23 4.48
C ALA A 399 -35.86 0.28 5.41
N GLY A 400 -35.98 0.48 6.72
CA GLY A 400 -35.33 -0.31 7.76
C GLY A 400 -33.96 0.20 8.21
N LEU A 401 -33.53 1.35 7.68
CA LEU A 401 -32.28 2.04 8.04
C LEU A 401 -32.52 3.39 8.75
N GLU A 402 -33.77 3.68 9.14
CA GLU A 402 -34.17 4.99 9.66
C GLU A 402 -33.49 5.34 10.98
N SER A 403 -33.22 4.31 11.80
CA SER A 403 -32.55 4.43 13.10
C SER A 403 -31.03 4.53 13.02
N ASP A 404 -30.43 4.31 11.85
CA ASP A 404 -28.97 4.36 11.68
C ASP A 404 -28.50 5.81 11.46
N LEU A 405 -28.35 6.54 12.58
CA LEU A 405 -27.91 7.93 12.58
C LEU A 405 -26.46 8.09 12.08
N GLU A 406 -25.59 7.11 12.33
CA GLU A 406 -24.21 7.14 11.84
C GLU A 406 -24.15 7.06 10.32
N LEU A 407 -24.95 6.17 9.72
CA LEU A 407 -25.08 6.07 8.28
C LEU A 407 -25.61 7.40 7.68
N LYS A 408 -26.65 7.99 8.28
CA LYS A 408 -27.21 9.27 7.81
C LYS A 408 -26.17 10.39 7.82
N HIS A 409 -25.45 10.57 8.92
CA HIS A 409 -24.40 11.59 8.99
C HIS A 409 -23.24 11.34 8.03
N SER A 410 -22.86 10.07 7.80
CA SER A 410 -21.86 9.72 6.79
C SER A 410 -22.32 10.08 5.37
N LEU A 411 -23.57 9.76 5.03
CA LEU A 411 -24.16 10.06 3.73
C LEU A 411 -24.28 11.57 3.49
N GLU A 412 -24.68 12.35 4.48
CA GLU A 412 -24.74 13.82 4.41
C GLU A 412 -23.38 14.41 4.03
N GLY A 413 -22.31 13.97 4.71
CA GLY A 413 -20.94 14.39 4.39
C GLY A 413 -20.54 14.03 2.95
N GLN A 414 -20.83 12.81 2.52
CA GLN A 414 -20.53 12.36 1.14
C GLN A 414 -21.31 13.16 0.10
N ILE A 415 -22.60 13.44 0.32
CA ILE A 415 -23.42 14.26 -0.57
C ILE A 415 -22.80 15.65 -0.75
N ILE A 416 -22.35 16.28 0.34
CA ILE A 416 -21.70 17.59 0.27
C ILE A 416 -20.36 17.51 -0.47
N ALA A 417 -19.57 16.45 -0.24
CA ALA A 417 -18.31 16.22 -0.94
C ALA A 417 -18.48 16.10 -2.45
N TYR A 418 -19.44 15.29 -2.92
CA TYR A 418 -19.72 15.16 -4.36
C TYR A 418 -20.40 16.41 -4.94
N LYS A 419 -21.15 17.18 -4.15
CA LYS A 419 -21.62 18.53 -4.55
C LYS A 419 -20.44 19.48 -4.79
N ALA A 420 -19.35 19.38 -4.05
CA ALA A 420 -18.15 20.17 -4.29
C ALA A 420 -17.51 19.80 -5.64
N GLN A 421 -17.27 18.51 -5.90
CA GLN A 421 -16.71 18.03 -7.17
C GLN A 421 -17.60 18.40 -8.37
N ARG A 422 -18.92 18.25 -8.24
CA ARG A 422 -19.88 18.71 -9.23
C ARG A 422 -19.75 20.22 -9.49
N CYS A 423 -19.72 21.03 -8.43
CA CYS A 423 -19.61 22.49 -8.53
C CYS A 423 -18.33 22.92 -9.25
N TYR A 424 -17.22 22.22 -8.99
CA TYR A 424 -15.96 22.41 -9.69
C TYR A 424 -16.08 22.19 -11.20
N HIS A 425 -16.64 21.06 -11.63
CA HIS A 425 -16.80 20.78 -13.06
C HIS A 425 -17.75 21.76 -13.76
N VAL A 426 -18.76 22.27 -13.03
CA VAL A 426 -19.58 23.38 -13.54
C VAL A 426 -18.71 24.63 -13.69
N ALA A 427 -17.90 25.02 -12.69
CA ALA A 427 -17.01 26.18 -12.76
C ALA A 427 -16.06 26.10 -13.96
N ASP A 428 -15.46 24.93 -14.18
CA ASP A 428 -14.54 24.68 -15.27
C ASP A 428 -15.24 24.73 -16.65
N SER A 429 -16.56 24.50 -16.70
CA SER A 429 -17.34 24.69 -17.93
C SER A 429 -17.55 26.17 -18.25
N PHE A 430 -17.71 27.03 -17.23
CA PHE A 430 -17.81 28.48 -17.40
C PHE A 430 -16.48 29.10 -17.81
N VAL A 431 -15.36 28.58 -17.31
CA VAL A 431 -14.01 28.92 -17.81
C VAL A 431 -13.88 28.67 -19.31
N LYS A 432 -14.33 27.51 -19.81
CA LYS A 432 -14.31 27.21 -21.26
C LYS A 432 -15.21 28.11 -22.10
N LEU A 433 -16.19 28.78 -21.48
CA LEU A 433 -17.07 29.76 -22.11
C LEU A 433 -16.59 31.20 -21.90
N GLU A 434 -15.38 31.40 -21.34
CA GLU A 434 -14.79 32.70 -21.00
C GLU A 434 -15.66 33.55 -20.05
N LYS A 435 -16.53 32.88 -19.28
CA LYS A 435 -17.37 33.48 -18.25
C LYS A 435 -16.65 33.47 -16.91
N TRP A 436 -15.62 34.32 -16.83
CA TRP A 436 -14.64 34.31 -15.75
C TRP A 436 -15.23 34.66 -14.38
N SER A 437 -16.15 35.62 -14.31
CA SER A 437 -16.77 36.05 -13.05
C SER A 437 -17.67 34.97 -12.47
N GLU A 438 -18.49 34.32 -13.29
CA GLU A 438 -19.32 33.19 -12.85
C GLU A 438 -18.47 32.00 -12.40
N ALA A 439 -17.38 31.71 -13.13
CA ALA A 439 -16.43 30.66 -12.75
C ALA A 439 -15.79 30.92 -11.38
N LEU A 440 -15.37 32.16 -11.09
CA LEU A 440 -14.80 32.54 -9.78
C LEU A 440 -15.76 32.28 -8.62
N VAL A 441 -17.02 32.69 -8.77
CA VAL A 441 -18.05 32.46 -7.74
C VAL A 441 -18.26 30.97 -7.50
N LEU A 442 -18.26 30.16 -8.56
CA LEU A 442 -18.42 28.72 -8.46
C LEU A 442 -17.19 28.02 -7.85
N TYR A 443 -15.97 28.51 -8.10
CA TYR A 443 -14.77 28.05 -7.42
C TYR A 443 -14.83 28.34 -5.91
N GLU A 444 -15.23 29.55 -5.52
CA GLU A 444 -15.39 29.88 -4.10
C GLU A 444 -16.49 29.03 -3.43
N ARG A 445 -17.60 28.78 -4.13
CA ARG A 445 -18.64 27.88 -3.66
C ARG A 445 -18.14 26.44 -3.50
N THR A 446 -17.24 26.00 -4.37
CA THR A 446 -16.62 24.68 -4.26
C THR A 446 -15.82 24.57 -2.96
N LEU A 447 -14.98 25.56 -2.64
CA LEU A 447 -14.22 25.58 -1.38
C LEU A 447 -15.13 25.55 -0.15
N LYS A 448 -16.23 26.31 -0.15
CA LYS A 448 -17.24 26.28 0.94
C LYS A 448 -17.85 24.89 1.12
N HIS A 449 -18.15 24.17 0.03
CA HIS A 449 -18.63 22.79 0.11
C HIS A 449 -17.56 21.85 0.65
N ILE A 450 -16.29 22.00 0.25
CA ILE A 450 -15.17 21.19 0.78
C ILE A 450 -15.06 21.37 2.30
N GLU A 451 -15.07 22.62 2.79
CA GLU A 451 -15.02 22.91 4.21
C GLU A 451 -16.23 22.31 4.97
N SER A 452 -17.43 22.42 4.41
CA SER A 452 -18.63 21.84 5.01
C SER A 452 -18.62 20.30 5.01
N ALA A 453 -18.08 19.67 3.96
CA ALA A 453 -17.95 18.22 3.88
C ALA A 453 -16.97 17.70 4.94
N LYS A 454 -15.84 18.39 5.13
CA LYS A 454 -14.80 18.03 6.11
C LYS A 454 -15.25 18.12 7.58
N ARG A 455 -16.39 18.76 7.86
CA ARG A 455 -17.01 18.73 9.21
C ARG A 455 -17.61 17.37 9.56
N HIS A 456 -17.84 16.52 8.56
CA HIS A 456 -18.37 15.17 8.72
C HIS A 456 -17.23 14.15 8.72
N LYS A 457 -17.48 12.96 9.28
CA LYS A 457 -16.56 11.84 9.21
C LYS A 457 -16.63 11.19 7.82
N LEU A 458 -15.60 11.43 7.01
CA LEU A 458 -15.50 10.93 5.63
C LEU A 458 -14.46 9.80 5.51
N GLU A 459 -14.61 8.99 4.48
CA GLU A 459 -13.62 7.98 4.08
C GLU A 459 -12.27 8.63 3.73
N PRO A 460 -11.12 8.06 4.16
CA PRO A 460 -9.81 8.65 3.92
C PRO A 460 -9.48 8.87 2.43
N LYS A 461 -9.95 7.96 1.56
CA LYS A 461 -9.79 8.10 0.10
C LYS A 461 -10.50 9.37 -0.40
N LEU A 462 -11.72 9.64 0.07
CA LEU A 462 -12.50 10.82 -0.32
C LEU A 462 -11.91 12.11 0.23
N VAL A 463 -11.41 12.12 1.47
CA VAL A 463 -10.73 13.30 2.06
C VAL A 463 -9.53 13.71 1.21
N LYS A 464 -8.67 12.75 0.82
CA LYS A 464 -7.53 13.02 -0.07
C LYS A 464 -7.96 13.60 -1.41
N THR A 465 -9.07 13.12 -1.98
CA THR A 465 -9.63 13.68 -3.22
C THR A 465 -10.09 15.12 -3.04
N LEU A 466 -10.72 15.44 -1.89
CA LEU A 466 -11.13 16.80 -1.57
C LEU A 466 -9.94 17.75 -1.33
N ASP A 467 -8.85 17.27 -0.73
CA ASP A 467 -7.64 18.06 -0.54
C ASP A 467 -7.00 18.43 -1.89
N LYS A 468 -6.83 17.43 -2.78
CA LYS A 468 -6.37 17.67 -4.16
C LYS A 468 -7.28 18.63 -4.92
N LEU A 469 -8.59 18.50 -4.73
CA LEU A 469 -9.57 19.40 -5.35
C LEU A 469 -9.43 20.83 -4.84
N ALA A 470 -9.20 21.02 -3.54
CA ALA A 470 -9.00 22.35 -2.96
C ALA A 470 -7.75 23.03 -3.54
N GLU A 471 -6.62 22.32 -3.60
CA GLU A 471 -5.38 22.82 -4.21
C GLU A 471 -5.58 23.20 -5.69
N LEU A 472 -6.30 22.36 -6.44
CA LEU A 472 -6.61 22.61 -7.84
C LEU A 472 -7.52 23.83 -8.03
N VAL A 473 -8.54 23.98 -7.18
CA VAL A 473 -9.46 25.12 -7.21
C VAL A 473 -8.75 26.41 -6.84
N ASP A 474 -7.87 26.40 -5.83
CA ASP A 474 -7.10 27.58 -5.44
C ASP A 474 -6.23 28.07 -6.60
N SER A 475 -5.53 27.16 -7.28
CA SER A 475 -4.75 27.48 -8.49
C SER A 475 -5.62 28.07 -9.60
N LYS A 476 -6.73 27.41 -9.95
CA LYS A 476 -7.63 27.86 -11.02
C LYS A 476 -8.35 29.18 -10.70
N LYS A 477 -8.63 29.46 -9.43
CA LYS A 477 -9.24 30.70 -8.97
C LYS A 477 -8.36 31.91 -9.30
N PHE A 478 -7.05 31.83 -9.06
CA PHE A 478 -6.14 32.93 -9.40
C PHE A 478 -6.06 33.16 -10.92
N THR A 479 -6.01 32.08 -11.70
CA THR A 479 -6.02 32.16 -13.18
C THR A 479 -7.29 32.82 -13.70
N ALA A 480 -8.46 32.37 -13.22
CA ALA A 480 -9.74 32.97 -13.60
C ALA A 480 -9.84 34.44 -13.16
N HIS A 481 -9.25 34.80 -12.02
CA HIS A 481 -9.24 36.18 -11.53
C HIS A 481 -8.40 37.10 -12.43
N ALA A 482 -7.19 36.66 -12.81
CA ALA A 482 -6.35 37.39 -13.74
C ALA A 482 -7.04 37.57 -15.11
N GLN A 483 -7.65 36.50 -15.64
CA GLN A 483 -8.37 36.55 -16.91
C GLN A 483 -9.61 37.45 -16.87
N ALA A 484 -10.34 37.48 -15.75
CA ALA A 484 -11.46 38.39 -15.55
C ALA A 484 -11.03 39.87 -15.60
N ILE A 485 -9.89 40.21 -14.97
CA ILE A 485 -9.34 41.57 -14.99
C ILE A 485 -8.90 41.96 -16.40
N LEU A 486 -8.19 41.07 -17.10
CA LEU A 486 -7.75 41.30 -18.48
C LEU A 486 -8.95 41.52 -19.42
N ALA A 487 -10.00 40.70 -19.29
CA ALA A 487 -11.24 40.85 -20.08
C ALA A 487 -12.00 42.14 -19.76
N ALA A 488 -11.95 42.61 -18.51
CA ALA A 488 -12.53 43.89 -18.12
C ALA A 488 -11.74 45.09 -18.71
N GLN A 489 -10.42 44.99 -18.79
CA GLN A 489 -9.55 46.02 -19.38
C GLN A 489 -9.70 46.14 -20.90
N THR A 490 -9.98 45.03 -21.61
CA THR A 490 -10.23 45.08 -23.06
C THR A 490 -11.62 45.60 -23.42
N THR A 491 -12.58 45.54 -22.49
CA THR A 491 -13.96 46.01 -22.70
C THR A 491 -14.19 47.44 -22.22
N THR A 492 -13.29 48.02 -21.42
CA THR A 492 -13.28 49.47 -21.20
C THR A 492 -12.94 50.16 -22.54
N PRO A 493 -13.85 50.98 -23.11
CA PRO A 493 -13.53 51.71 -24.32
C PRO A 493 -12.33 52.61 -24.02
N ASP A 494 -11.28 52.44 -24.81
CA ASP A 494 -10.14 53.34 -24.99
C ASP A 494 -10.42 54.77 -24.50
N THR A 495 -10.21 55.03 -23.21
CA THR A 495 -10.11 56.40 -22.68
C THR A 495 -8.91 57.13 -23.29
N SER A 496 -8.03 56.40 -23.97
CA SER A 496 -6.95 56.89 -24.83
C SER A 496 -7.45 57.87 -25.92
N LYS A 497 -8.69 57.73 -26.43
CA LYS A 497 -9.23 58.69 -27.41
C LYS A 497 -9.63 60.04 -26.80
N ALA A 498 -9.94 60.09 -25.51
CA ALA A 498 -10.26 61.34 -24.81
C ALA A 498 -9.01 62.00 -24.18
N ALA A 499 -7.99 61.21 -23.84
CA ALA A 499 -6.77 61.70 -23.19
C ALA A 499 -5.77 62.38 -24.15
N ASN A 500 -5.95 62.20 -25.47
CA ASN A 500 -5.07 62.73 -26.51
C ASN A 500 -5.19 64.27 -26.73
N LYS A 501 -5.81 65.01 -25.81
CA LYS A 501 -5.94 66.48 -25.86
C LYS A 501 -5.00 67.23 -24.92
N GLU A 502 -4.31 66.53 -24.00
CA GLU A 502 -3.42 67.19 -23.03
C GLU A 502 -2.03 67.40 -23.65
N LYS A 503 -1.82 68.51 -24.37
CA LYS A 503 -0.54 68.91 -24.99
C LYS A 503 0.49 69.42 -23.96
N ARG A 504 0.65 68.74 -22.84
CA ARG A 504 1.72 69.05 -21.85
C ARG A 504 2.97 68.26 -22.19
N LEU A 505 4.13 68.84 -21.89
CA LEU A 505 5.42 68.16 -22.07
C LEU A 505 5.46 66.90 -21.20
N LEU A 506 6.14 65.84 -21.66
CA LEU A 506 6.27 64.59 -20.90
C LEU A 506 6.81 64.81 -19.48
N ILE A 507 7.76 65.76 -19.33
CA ILE A 507 8.36 66.10 -18.03
C ILE A 507 7.34 66.63 -17.00
N ASP A 508 6.24 67.25 -17.45
CA ASP A 508 5.20 67.81 -16.57
C ASP A 508 4.13 66.77 -16.19
N ARG A 509 4.21 65.55 -16.74
CA ARG A 509 3.20 64.48 -16.60
C ARG A 509 3.81 63.09 -16.37
N MET A 510 4.98 63.03 -15.74
CA MET A 510 5.70 61.76 -15.49
C MET A 510 4.93 60.80 -14.57
N ASP A 511 3.97 61.30 -13.79
CA ASP A 511 3.08 60.57 -12.90
C ASP A 511 1.89 59.89 -13.62
N LYS A 512 1.66 60.21 -14.91
CA LYS A 512 0.51 59.73 -15.69
C LYS A 512 0.94 58.99 -16.94
N TYR A 513 0.49 57.73 -17.06
CA TYR A 513 0.66 56.96 -18.29
C TYR A 513 -0.38 57.39 -19.34
N LEU A 514 0.08 57.89 -20.49
CA LEU A 514 -0.73 58.26 -21.64
C LEU A 514 -0.04 57.79 -22.92
N GLU A 515 -0.78 57.13 -23.81
CA GLU A 515 -0.32 56.80 -25.16
C GLU A 515 -0.29 58.06 -26.02
N ASP A 516 0.86 58.74 -26.03
CA ASP A 516 1.07 59.99 -26.77
C ASP A 516 1.84 59.73 -28.07
N SER A 517 1.10 59.67 -29.19
CA SER A 517 1.67 59.49 -30.53
C SER A 517 2.59 60.62 -30.97
N SER A 518 2.55 61.79 -30.30
CA SER A 518 3.46 62.90 -30.60
C SER A 518 4.91 62.62 -30.16
N LEU A 519 5.13 61.72 -29.18
CA LEU A 519 6.46 61.32 -28.72
C LEU A 519 7.24 60.50 -29.75
N THR A 520 6.55 59.82 -30.65
CA THR A 520 7.15 59.07 -31.77
C THR A 520 7.21 59.89 -33.07
N GLY A 521 6.69 61.11 -33.05
CA GLY A 521 6.71 62.02 -34.20
C GLY A 521 8.06 62.74 -34.38
N PRO A 522 8.20 63.51 -35.47
CA PRO A 522 9.45 64.23 -35.76
C PRO A 522 9.78 65.34 -34.74
N ASN A 523 8.80 65.83 -33.98
CA ASN A 523 8.96 66.86 -32.95
C ASN A 523 8.34 66.39 -31.61
N PRO A 524 9.06 65.57 -30.83
CA PRO A 524 8.51 65.00 -29.62
C PRO A 524 8.44 66.03 -28.47
N LEU A 525 7.28 66.14 -27.84
CA LEU A 525 7.01 67.06 -26.72
C LEU A 525 7.55 66.49 -25.39
N VAL A 526 8.86 66.30 -25.27
CA VAL A 526 9.49 65.67 -24.10
C VAL A 526 9.73 66.67 -22.96
N ALA A 527 10.55 67.68 -23.22
CA ALA A 527 10.94 68.70 -22.25
C ALA A 527 11.43 69.96 -22.98
N THR A 528 11.40 71.12 -22.31
CA THR A 528 12.00 72.34 -22.83
C THR A 528 13.52 72.31 -22.61
N VAL A 529 14.29 72.45 -23.69
CA VAL A 529 15.76 72.51 -23.65
C VAL A 529 16.22 73.83 -24.29
N PRO A 530 17.05 74.64 -23.60
CA PRO A 530 17.57 74.44 -22.24
C PRO A 530 16.48 74.64 -21.17
N PRO A 531 16.63 74.03 -19.96
CA PRO A 531 15.72 74.28 -18.86
C PRO A 531 15.69 75.76 -18.49
N ALA A 532 14.52 76.27 -18.08
CA ALA A 532 14.39 77.64 -17.64
C ALA A 532 15.32 77.91 -16.44
N MET A 533 16.16 78.93 -16.53
CA MET A 533 17.05 79.29 -15.43
C MET A 533 16.22 79.79 -14.24
N THR A 534 16.41 79.16 -13.09
CA THR A 534 15.84 79.62 -11.83
C THR A 534 16.90 80.36 -11.02
N PRO A 535 16.56 81.49 -10.38
CA PRO A 535 17.51 82.21 -9.54
C PRO A 535 17.88 81.34 -8.33
N VAL A 536 19.15 80.97 -8.23
CA VAL A 536 19.67 80.29 -7.05
C VAL A 536 20.03 81.36 -6.02
N PRO A 537 19.49 81.32 -4.79
CA PRO A 537 19.91 82.26 -3.76
C PRO A 537 21.40 82.09 -3.49
N CYS A 538 22.14 83.20 -3.40
CA CYS A 538 23.54 83.18 -3.03
C CYS A 538 23.71 82.42 -1.72
N LYS A 539 24.69 81.51 -1.66
CA LYS A 539 25.02 80.76 -0.45
C LYS A 539 25.16 81.78 0.71
N PRO A 540 24.40 81.64 1.81
CA PRO A 540 24.48 82.58 2.92
C PRO A 540 25.89 82.59 3.48
N LEU A 541 26.36 83.77 3.89
CA LEU A 541 27.67 83.94 4.53
C LEU A 541 27.66 83.15 5.84
N PHE A 542 28.41 82.06 5.88
CA PHE A 542 28.60 81.24 7.07
C PHE A 542 30.00 81.54 7.61
N PHE A 543 30.07 82.16 8.79
CA PHE A 543 31.33 82.42 9.47
C PHE A 543 31.60 81.29 10.46
N ASP A 544 32.80 80.73 10.43
CA ASP A 544 33.26 79.81 11.46
C ASP A 544 33.64 80.60 12.73
N LEU A 545 32.65 80.85 13.58
CA LEU A 545 32.84 81.53 14.86
C LEU A 545 33.57 80.64 15.88
N ALA A 546 33.65 79.32 15.65
CA ALA A 546 34.34 78.42 16.57
C ALA A 546 35.86 78.64 16.52
N PHE A 547 36.40 78.99 15.35
CA PHE A 547 37.81 79.34 15.18
C PHE A 547 38.26 80.46 16.12
N ASN A 548 37.43 81.50 16.31
CA ASN A 548 37.73 82.63 17.20
C ASN A 548 37.80 82.24 18.68
N ASN A 549 37.26 81.08 19.05
CA ASN A 549 37.25 80.57 20.43
C ASN A 549 38.40 79.60 20.71
N ILE A 550 39.26 79.31 19.72
CA ILE A 550 40.47 78.52 19.91
C ILE A 550 41.57 79.44 20.48
N ASN A 551 41.61 79.56 21.80
CA ASN A 551 42.67 80.26 22.51
C ASN A 551 43.66 79.27 23.11
N PHE A 552 44.94 79.66 23.17
CA PHE A 552 45.92 78.90 23.96
C PHE A 552 45.49 78.87 25.43
N PRO A 553 45.67 77.75 26.14
CA PRO A 553 45.45 77.72 27.57
C PRO A 553 46.39 78.72 28.26
N SER A 554 45.92 79.34 29.36
CA SER A 554 46.77 80.22 30.14
C SER A 554 48.03 79.48 30.58
N LEU A 555 49.19 80.10 30.37
CA LEU A 555 50.49 79.60 30.77
C LEU A 555 50.98 80.27 32.06
N GLU A 556 50.14 81.05 32.74
CA GLU A 556 50.50 81.78 33.96
C GLU A 556 51.01 80.85 35.07
N ASP A 557 50.47 79.64 35.17
CA ASP A 557 50.91 78.60 36.12
C ASP A 557 52.29 78.01 35.79
N LYS A 558 52.80 78.24 34.57
CA LYS A 558 54.13 77.81 34.12
C LYS A 558 55.19 78.91 34.23
N ILE A 559 54.80 80.13 34.63
CA ILE A 559 55.73 81.23 34.88
C ILE A 559 56.15 81.16 36.35
N GLU A 560 57.37 80.66 36.61
CA GLU A 560 57.96 80.68 37.95
C GLU A 560 58.14 82.13 38.42
N LYS A 561 57.28 82.57 39.35
CA LYS A 561 57.40 83.87 40.02
C LYS A 561 58.67 83.89 40.86
N LYS A 562 59.72 84.55 40.37
CA LYS A 562 60.89 84.97 41.14
C LYS A 562 60.41 85.80 42.34
N LYS A 563 60.66 85.30 43.57
CA LYS A 563 60.43 86.04 44.81
C LYS A 563 61.40 87.22 44.88
N GLU A 564 60.89 88.44 44.77
CA GLU A 564 61.63 89.65 45.18
C GLU A 564 61.10 90.16 46.53
N ALA A 565 62.04 90.34 47.45
CA ALA A 565 61.87 90.81 48.82
C ALA A 565 61.73 92.36 48.87
N PRO A 566 61.30 92.96 50.00
CA PRO A 566 60.64 94.26 50.00
C PRO A 566 61.60 95.47 49.98
N ALA A 567 61.14 96.50 49.26
CA ALA A 567 61.35 97.94 49.37
C ALA A 567 62.57 98.52 50.12
N ALA A 568 63.39 99.27 49.38
CA ALA A 568 64.13 100.44 49.88
C ALA A 568 64.01 101.61 48.89
N ALA A 569 63.91 102.81 49.44
CA ALA A 569 63.47 104.05 48.80
C ALA A 569 64.53 104.76 47.93
N GLY A 570 64.06 105.63 47.03
CA GLY A 570 64.86 106.62 46.27
C GLY A 570 64.17 106.95 44.94
N ILE A 571 63.32 107.97 44.84
CA ILE A 571 63.63 109.40 44.57
C ILE A 571 64.25 109.62 43.18
N LEU A 572 63.59 110.49 42.39
CA LEU A 572 64.02 111.11 41.13
C LEU A 572 64.18 110.11 39.97
N GLY A 573 63.45 110.19 38.87
CA GLY A 573 62.91 111.35 38.22
C GLY A 573 63.23 111.23 36.73
N GLY A 574 62.34 111.72 35.90
CA GLY A 574 62.77 112.29 34.62
C GLY A 574 62.52 111.44 33.37
N VAL A 575 61.43 111.78 32.70
CA VAL A 575 61.37 112.21 31.28
C VAL A 575 62.27 111.47 30.27
N LYS A 576 61.61 110.81 29.31
CA LYS A 576 61.76 110.93 27.84
C LYS A 576 61.21 109.62 27.26
N GLY A 577 60.13 109.62 26.48
CA GLY A 577 59.95 110.46 25.32
C GLY A 577 60.37 109.67 24.09
N TRP A 578 59.37 109.36 23.26
CA TRP A 578 59.44 109.52 21.81
C TRP A 578 60.01 108.37 20.97
N LEU A 579 59.28 108.16 19.88
CA LEU A 579 59.62 107.54 18.59
C LEU A 579 59.29 106.06 18.33
N TRP A 580 58.32 105.89 17.42
CA TRP A 580 58.31 105.01 16.23
C TRP A 580 58.32 103.49 16.52
N GLY A 581 57.61 102.63 15.81
CA GLY A 581 56.92 102.70 14.54
C GLY A 581 56.85 101.26 13.99
N SER A 582 55.78 100.98 13.24
CA SER A 582 55.69 100.05 12.11
C SER A 582 56.47 98.71 12.17
N LYS A 583 55.75 97.59 12.19
CA LYS A 583 55.17 96.99 10.98
C LYS A 583 54.04 96.03 11.33
#